data_AF-A0A496YYD4-F1
#
_entry.id   AF-A0A496YYD4-F1
#
_cell.length_a   1.000
_cell.length_b   1.000
_cell.length_c   1.000
_cell.angle_alpha   90.00
_cell.angle_beta   90.00
_cell.angle_gamma   90.00
#
_symmetry.space_group_name_H-M   'P 1'
#
loop_
_entity.id
_entity.type
_entity.pdbx_description
1 polymer ?
#
loop_
_entity_poly.entity_id
_entity_poly.type
_entity_poly.pdbx_seq_one_letter_code
_entity_poly.pdbx_strand_id
1 'polypeptide(L)'
;MMNLLLYATITDGAGARLQRVVEGLVPREKTKICRTIESLTRRLRQPSHDLSIAVLLATNQKELFDLLSLRDLFADIRIILVLPDKKRDTIAKGHSLQPRFLTYADSNFAAVAAVLSKMLGNNYLRKIAAGKGDDL
;
A
#
# COMPACT_ATOMS: atom_id res chain seq x y z
N MET A 1 -6.80 10.91 -12.24
CA MET A 1 -7.03 9.43 -12.24
C MET A 1 -6.73 8.96 -10.81
N MET A 2 -6.74 7.66 -10.48
CA MET A 2 -6.35 7.18 -9.14
C MET A 2 -5.19 6.20 -9.31
N ASN A 3 -4.05 6.53 -8.73
CA ASN A 3 -2.84 5.73 -8.68
C ASN A 3 -2.64 5.20 -7.26
N LEU A 4 -2.15 3.97 -7.19
CA LEU A 4 -1.83 3.26 -5.96
C LEU A 4 -0.32 3.20 -5.78
N LEU A 5 0.14 3.40 -4.55
CA LEU A 5 1.54 3.20 -4.16
C LEU A 5 1.66 1.94 -3.31
N LEU A 6 2.55 1.05 -3.68
CA LEU A 6 2.90 -0.14 -2.93
C LEU A 6 4.34 -0.03 -2.44
N TYR A 7 4.53 -0.06 -1.14
CA TYR A 7 5.84 -0.25 -0.51
C TYR A 7 5.96 -1.69 -0.01
N ALA A 8 6.87 -2.46 -0.60
CA ALA A 8 7.16 -3.83 -0.17
C ALA A 8 8.58 -4.24 -0.52
N THR A 9 9.34 -4.70 0.48
CA THR A 9 10.65 -5.33 0.27
C THR A 9 10.44 -6.79 -0.16
N ILE A 10 11.17 -7.26 -1.18
CA ILE A 10 11.01 -8.65 -1.70
C ILE A 10 11.69 -9.69 -0.79
N THR A 11 12.47 -9.24 0.19
CA THR A 11 13.35 -10.06 1.03
C THR A 11 12.68 -11.17 1.83
N ASP A 12 11.38 -11.09 2.12
CA ASP A 12 10.73 -11.99 3.10
C ASP A 12 9.56 -12.81 2.52
N GLY A 13 9.34 -12.80 1.20
CA GLY A 13 8.22 -13.50 0.56
C GLY A 13 6.84 -12.87 0.82
N ALA A 14 6.61 -12.27 1.99
CA ALA A 14 5.44 -11.45 2.32
C ALA A 14 5.25 -10.31 1.32
N GLY A 15 6.34 -9.63 0.91
CA GLY A 15 6.29 -8.59 -0.10
C GLY A 15 5.80 -9.08 -1.46
N ALA A 16 6.25 -10.25 -1.90
CA ALA A 16 5.80 -10.84 -3.17
C ALA A 16 4.33 -11.30 -3.09
N ARG A 17 3.88 -11.82 -1.94
CA ARG A 17 2.47 -12.19 -1.72
C ARG A 17 1.57 -10.95 -1.75
N LEU A 18 1.97 -9.89 -1.04
CA LEU A 18 1.22 -8.63 -1.01
C LEU A 18 1.15 -7.98 -2.39
N GLN A 19 2.26 -8.00 -3.14
CA GLN A 19 2.30 -7.47 -4.50
C GLN A 19 1.29 -8.19 -5.40
N ARG A 20 1.22 -9.53 -5.38
CA ARG A 20 0.25 -10.29 -6.18
C ARG A 20 -1.19 -9.93 -5.84
N VAL A 21 -1.49 -9.73 -4.55
CA VAL A 21 -2.84 -9.31 -4.11
C VAL A 21 -3.21 -7.93 -4.68
N VAL A 22 -2.27 -6.97 -4.64
CA VAL A 22 -2.49 -5.63 -5.19
C VAL A 22 -2.64 -5.66 -6.71
N GLU A 23 -1.77 -6.40 -7.41
CA GLU A 23 -1.79 -6.54 -8.87
C GLU A 23 -3.05 -7.25 -9.38
N GLY A 24 -3.68 -8.12 -8.56
CA GLY A 24 -4.96 -8.74 -8.89
C GLY A 24 -6.14 -7.76 -8.85
N LEU A 25 -6.01 -6.61 -8.19
CA LEU A 25 -7.07 -5.62 -8.04
C LEU A 25 -6.83 -4.36 -8.87
N VAL A 26 -5.57 -3.96 -9.04
CA VAL A 26 -5.19 -2.74 -9.72
C VAL A 26 -4.13 -3.09 -10.77
N PRO A 27 -4.34 -2.69 -12.04
CA PRO A 27 -3.37 -2.96 -13.10
C PRO A 27 -2.00 -2.34 -12.77
N ARG A 28 -0.93 -2.97 -13.28
CA ARG A 28 0.45 -2.54 -13.03
C ARG A 28 0.72 -1.09 -13.43
N GLU A 29 0.07 -0.62 -14.49
CA GLU A 29 0.20 0.76 -14.98
C GLU A 29 -0.31 1.80 -13.98
N LYS A 30 -1.24 1.40 -13.09
CA LYS A 30 -1.80 2.22 -12.02
C LYS A 30 -1.18 1.94 -10.64
N THR A 31 -0.27 0.97 -10.57
CA THR A 31 0.40 0.57 -9.33
C THR A 31 1.87 0.95 -9.38
N LYS A 32 2.25 1.94 -8.57
CA LYS A 32 3.66 2.30 -8.38
C LYS A 32 4.26 1.45 -7.27
N ILE A 33 5.27 0.65 -7.60
CA ILE A 33 5.96 -0.21 -6.64
C ILE A 33 7.27 0.44 -6.21
N CYS A 34 7.43 0.64 -4.91
CA CYS A 34 8.65 1.12 -4.25
C CYS A 34 9.22 0.00 -3.36
N ARG A 35 10.50 -0.32 -3.54
CA ARG A 35 11.20 -1.39 -2.81
C ARG A 35 12.20 -0.87 -1.78
N THR A 36 12.43 0.44 -1.77
CA THR A 36 13.37 1.13 -0.87
C THR A 36 12.75 2.41 -0.35
N ILE A 37 13.15 2.81 0.85
CA ILE A 37 12.66 4.04 1.47
C ILE A 37 13.00 5.28 0.63
N GLU A 38 14.13 5.27 -0.07
CA GLU A 38 14.53 6.35 -0.99
C GLU A 38 13.58 6.47 -2.18
N SER A 39 13.20 5.34 -2.79
CA SER A 39 12.24 5.31 -3.89
C SER A 39 10.87 5.78 -3.43
N LEU A 40 10.47 5.38 -2.21
CA LEU A 40 9.22 5.81 -1.59
C LEU A 40 9.21 7.32 -1.35
N THR A 41 10.25 7.84 -0.70
CA THR A 41 10.42 9.26 -0.41
C THR A 41 10.40 10.10 -1.68
N ARG A 42 11.16 9.69 -2.70
CA ARG A 42 11.21 10.38 -4.00
C ARG A 42 9.84 10.45 -4.67
N ARG A 43 8.98 9.44 -4.47
CA ARG A 43 7.63 9.43 -5.02
C ARG A 43 6.67 10.29 -4.21
N LEU A 44 6.73 10.22 -2.88
CA LEU A 44 5.88 11.04 -2.02
C LEU A 44 6.18 12.54 -2.14
N ARG A 45 7.43 12.92 -2.45
CA ARG A 45 7.81 14.33 -2.71
C ARG A 45 7.39 14.86 -4.07
N GLN A 46 6.96 13.99 -5.00
CA GLN A 46 6.49 14.46 -6.30
C GLN A 46 5.03 14.90 -6.19
N PRO A 47 4.64 16.00 -6.87
CA PRO A 47 3.25 16.44 -6.92
C PRO A 47 2.40 15.35 -7.58
N SER A 48 1.74 14.57 -6.74
CA SER A 48 1.02 13.38 -7.12
C SER A 48 -0.47 13.67 -6.98
N HIS A 49 -1.03 14.50 -7.87
CA HIS A 49 -2.47 14.79 -7.92
C HIS A 49 -3.36 13.53 -8.03
N ASP A 50 -2.74 12.38 -8.30
CA ASP A 50 -3.40 11.10 -8.55
C ASP A 50 -3.15 10.05 -7.45
N LEU A 51 -2.24 10.28 -6.48
CA LEU A 51 -1.92 9.27 -5.47
C LEU A 51 -2.91 9.32 -4.30
N SER A 52 -3.84 8.37 -4.24
CA SER A 52 -4.90 8.39 -3.22
C SER A 52 -4.78 7.29 -2.16
N ILE A 53 -4.09 6.19 -2.48
CA ILE A 53 -3.99 5.01 -1.60
C ILE A 53 -2.54 4.54 -1.57
N ALA A 54 -2.01 4.31 -0.36
CA ALA A 54 -0.72 3.67 -0.14
C ALA A 54 -0.90 2.37 0.63
N VAL A 55 -0.32 1.29 0.11
CA VAL A 55 -0.21 0.00 0.78
C VAL A 55 1.24 -0.16 1.22
N LEU A 56 1.48 -0.22 2.53
CA LEU A 56 2.82 -0.19 3.12
C LEU A 56 3.08 -1.48 3.89
N LEU A 57 4.16 -2.19 3.54
CA LEU A 57 4.63 -3.37 4.27
C LEU A 57 5.94 -3.06 4.98
N ALA A 58 5.92 -3.12 6.31
CA ALA A 58 7.11 -3.17 7.14
C ALA A 58 7.40 -4.62 7.54
N THR A 59 8.57 -5.14 7.15
CA THR A 59 9.01 -6.51 7.50
C THR A 59 9.79 -6.56 8.82
N ASN A 60 10.20 -5.41 9.35
CA ASN A 60 10.87 -5.31 10.64
C ASN A 60 10.66 -3.91 11.28
N GLN A 61 11.14 -3.74 12.51
CA GLN A 61 11.02 -2.48 13.26
C GLN A 61 11.77 -1.30 12.61
N LYS A 62 12.91 -1.56 11.95
CA LYS A 62 13.69 -0.52 11.27
C LYS A 62 12.86 0.06 10.11
N GLU A 63 12.28 -0.81 9.29
CA GLU A 63 11.41 -0.42 8.19
C GLU A 63 10.18 0.37 8.67
N LEU A 64 9.57 -0.03 9.79
CA LEU A 64 8.48 0.74 10.39
C LEU A 64 8.94 2.15 10.81
N PHE A 65 10.13 2.27 11.40
CA PHE A 65 10.69 3.56 11.80
C PHE A 65 11.02 4.45 10.59
N ASP A 66 11.56 3.87 9.53
CA ASP A 66 11.80 4.55 8.25
C ASP A 66 10.48 5.09 7.67
N LEU A 67 9.39 4.31 7.69
CA LEU A 67 8.06 4.77 7.26
C LEU A 67 7.51 5.90 8.15
N LEU A 68 7.71 5.81 9.47
CA LEU A 68 7.29 6.85 10.41
C LEU A 68 7.99 8.18 10.19
N SER A 69 9.25 8.14 9.76
CA SER A 69 10.02 9.33 9.40
C SER A 69 9.43 10.07 8.19
N LEU A 70 8.59 9.40 7.38
CA LEU A 70 7.90 9.96 6.24
C LEU A 70 6.43 10.32 6.54
N ARG A 71 5.99 10.24 7.80
CA ARG A 71 4.60 10.49 8.23
C ARG A 71 3.99 11.75 7.61
N ASP A 72 4.74 12.84 7.58
CA ASP A 72 4.26 14.15 7.10
C ASP A 72 3.90 14.11 5.60
N LEU A 73 4.62 13.28 4.83
CA LEU A 73 4.38 13.11 3.41
C LEU A 73 3.13 12.26 3.11
N PHE A 74 2.56 11.60 4.12
CA PHE A 74 1.35 10.79 3.98
C PHE A 74 0.06 11.51 4.40
N ALA A 75 0.12 12.79 4.78
CA ALA A 75 -0.99 13.50 5.42
C ALA A 75 -2.33 13.44 4.66
N ASP A 76 -2.32 13.37 3.32
CA ASP A 76 -3.52 13.29 2.48
C ASP A 76 -3.77 11.88 1.87
N ILE A 77 -2.91 10.91 2.21
CA ILE A 77 -2.92 9.59 1.58
C ILE A 77 -3.64 8.59 2.47
N ARG A 78 -4.54 7.81 1.90
CA ARG A 78 -5.21 6.74 2.65
C ARG A 78 -4.29 5.52 2.74
N ILE A 79 -3.86 5.18 3.96
CA ILE A 79 -2.85 4.14 4.18
C ILE A 79 -3.50 2.81 4.57
N ILE A 80 -3.05 1.72 3.95
CA ILE A 80 -3.16 0.35 4.46
C ILE A 80 -1.77 -0.05 4.95
N LEU A 81 -1.62 -0.33 6.24
CA LEU A 81 -0.35 -0.65 6.87
C LEU A 81 -0.29 -2.14 7.25
N VAL A 82 0.78 -2.80 6.86
CA VAL A 82 1.12 -4.16 7.25
C VAL A 82 2.35 -4.11 8.14
N LEU A 83 2.15 -4.47 9.41
CA LEU A 83 3.18 -4.46 10.44
C LEU A 83 3.98 -5.78 10.49
N PRO A 84 5.22 -5.73 11.00
CA PRO A 84 6.04 -6.93 11.12
C PRO A 84 5.54 -7.90 12.20
N ASP A 85 4.95 -7.37 13.28
CA ASP A 85 4.49 -8.18 14.42
C ASP A 85 3.29 -7.56 15.15
N LYS A 86 2.74 -8.32 16.10
CA LYS A 86 1.55 -7.97 16.90
C LYS A 86 1.91 -7.35 18.27
N LYS A 87 3.15 -6.89 18.47
CA LYS A 87 3.57 -6.32 19.75
C LYS A 87 2.89 -4.96 19.95
N ARG A 88 2.54 -4.64 21.20
CA ARG A 88 1.86 -3.38 21.55
C ARG A 88 2.65 -2.14 21.10
N ASP A 89 3.97 -2.14 21.27
CA ASP A 89 4.84 -1.04 20.83
C ASP A 89 4.78 -0.83 19.31
N THR A 90 4.86 -1.91 18.53
CA THR A 90 4.76 -1.91 17.07
C THR A 90 3.40 -1.39 16.60
N ILE A 91 2.32 -1.83 17.24
CA ILE A 91 0.95 -1.40 16.93
C ILE A 91 0.79 0.10 17.24
N ALA A 92 1.22 0.54 18.42
CA ALA A 92 1.14 1.95 18.82
C ALA A 92 1.90 2.85 17.84
N LYS A 93 3.12 2.44 17.46
CA LYS A 93 3.92 3.12 16.44
C LYS A 93 3.22 3.14 15.07
N GLY A 94 2.67 2.01 14.64
CA GLY A 94 1.93 1.92 13.39
C GLY A 94 0.72 2.87 13.31
N HIS A 95 -0.01 3.04 14.42
CA HIS A 95 -1.14 3.97 14.49
C HIS A 95 -0.76 5.44 14.31
N SER A 96 0.51 5.84 14.55
CA SER A 96 0.98 7.20 14.32
C SER A 96 0.96 7.62 12.84
N LEU A 97 0.96 6.64 11.91
CA LEU A 97 0.74 6.87 10.48
C LEU A 97 -0.74 7.06 10.11
N GLN A 98 -1.66 6.93 11.08
CA GLN A 98 -3.10 7.02 10.89
C GLN A 98 -3.64 6.11 9.76
N PRO A 99 -3.29 4.81 9.76
CA PRO A 99 -3.76 3.90 8.73
C PRO A 99 -5.27 3.71 8.80
N ARG A 100 -5.92 3.58 7.64
CA ARG A 100 -7.32 3.18 7.54
C ARG A 100 -7.53 1.70 7.83
N PHE A 101 -6.48 0.91 7.61
CA PHE A 101 -6.47 -0.51 7.94
C PHE A 101 -5.06 -0.94 8.32
N LEU A 102 -4.99 -1.76 9.36
CA LEU A 102 -3.75 -2.26 9.94
C LEU A 102 -3.84 -3.77 10.05
N THR A 103 -2.82 -4.46 9.54
CA THR A 103 -2.70 -5.93 9.61
C THR A 103 -1.23 -6.33 9.76
N TYR A 104 -0.91 -7.61 9.62
CA TYR A 104 0.39 -8.19 9.96
C TYR A 104 0.98 -8.99 8.80
N ALA A 105 2.32 -9.00 8.69
CA ALA A 105 3.05 -9.65 7.59
C ALA A 105 2.80 -11.17 7.50
N ASP A 106 2.50 -11.82 8.63
CA ASP A 106 2.15 -13.25 8.72
C ASP A 106 0.73 -13.58 8.20
N SER A 107 -0.09 -12.58 7.90
CA SER A 107 -1.46 -12.80 7.39
C SER A 107 -1.50 -13.12 5.89
N ASN A 108 -2.55 -13.81 5.44
CA ASN A 108 -2.72 -14.18 4.03
C ASN A 108 -3.19 -13.03 3.10
N PHE A 109 -3.11 -11.77 3.56
CA PHE A 109 -3.50 -10.54 2.84
C PHE A 109 -4.91 -10.48 2.21
N ALA A 110 -5.79 -11.47 2.41
CA ALA A 110 -7.18 -11.43 1.93
C ALA A 110 -7.95 -10.20 2.46
N ALA A 111 -7.72 -9.84 3.72
CA ALA A 111 -8.30 -8.62 4.31
C ALA A 111 -7.76 -7.34 3.66
N VAL A 112 -6.48 -7.32 3.23
CA VAL A 112 -5.91 -6.20 2.47
C VAL A 112 -6.64 -6.06 1.14
N ALA A 113 -6.87 -7.17 0.44
CA ALA A 113 -7.61 -7.18 -0.83
C ALA A 113 -9.02 -6.58 -0.66
N ALA A 114 -9.76 -7.05 0.34
CA ALA A 114 -11.12 -6.60 0.60
C ALA A 114 -11.19 -5.10 0.96
N VAL A 115 -10.30 -4.64 1.84
CA VAL A 115 -10.21 -3.23 2.22
C VAL A 115 -9.77 -2.38 1.03
N LEU A 116 -8.79 -2.83 0.25
CA LEU A 116 -8.33 -2.11 -0.92
C LEU A 116 -9.45 -1.94 -1.95
N SER A 117 -10.18 -3.00 -2.28
CA SER A 117 -11.37 -2.92 -3.14
C SER A 117 -12.41 -1.92 -2.61
N LYS A 118 -12.66 -1.93 -1.30
CA LYS A 118 -13.59 -0.97 -0.67
C LYS A 118 -13.09 0.47 -0.80
N MET A 119 -11.78 0.70 -0.68
CA MET A 119 -11.16 2.03 -0.78
C MET A 119 -11.10 2.56 -2.20
N LEU A 120 -10.94 1.68 -3.20
CA LEU A 120 -11.03 2.01 -4.62
C LEU A 120 -12.47 2.39 -5.01
N GLY A 121 -13.46 1.79 -4.35
CA GLY A 121 -14.87 2.06 -4.57
C GLY A 121 -15.43 1.33 -5.80
N ASN A 122 -16.73 1.06 -5.77
CA ASN A 122 -17.41 0.21 -6.75
C ASN A 122 -17.32 0.77 -8.18
N ASN A 123 -17.26 2.10 -8.33
CA ASN A 123 -17.20 2.75 -9.64
C ASN A 123 -15.82 2.61 -10.31
N TYR A 124 -14.73 2.56 -9.52
CA TYR A 124 -13.38 2.32 -10.05
C TYR A 124 -13.24 0.89 -10.56
N LEU A 125 -13.70 -0.08 -9.76
CA LEU A 125 -13.65 -1.51 -10.12
C LEU A 125 -14.48 -1.83 -11.38
N ARG A 126 -15.58 -1.10 -11.59
CA ARG A 126 -16.41 -1.25 -12.80
C ARG A 126 -15.75 -0.65 -14.05
N LYS A 127 -14.99 0.46 -13.90
CA LYS A 127 -14.24 1.06 -15.02
C LYS A 127 -13.03 0.22 -15.46
N ILE A 128 -12.33 -0.44 -14.53
CA ILE A 128 -11.25 -1.38 -14.91
C ILE A 128 -11.77 -2.63 -15.60
N ALA A 129 -12.98 -3.10 -15.25
CA ALA A 129 -13.63 -4.23 -15.91
C ALA A 129 -14.14 -3.87 -17.31
N ALA A 130 -14.67 -2.66 -17.49
CA ALA A 130 -15.16 -2.16 -18.77
C ALA A 130 -14.02 -1.83 -19.77
N GLY A 131 -12.88 -1.31 -19.29
CA GLY A 131 -11.73 -0.96 -20.13
C GLY A 131 -10.88 -2.14 -20.62
N LYS A 132 -11.30 -3.39 -20.35
CA LYS A 132 -10.63 -4.61 -20.85
C LYS A 132 -11.24 -5.12 -22.17
N GLY A 133 -12.15 -4.36 -22.79
CA GLY A 133 -12.93 -4.75 -23.96
C GLY A 133 -12.62 -4.04 -25.28
N ASP A 134 -11.67 -3.10 -25.34
CA ASP A 134 -11.43 -2.25 -26.52
C ASP A 134 -9.99 -2.36 -27.07
N ASP A 135 -9.42 -3.57 -27.05
CA ASP A 135 -8.23 -3.90 -27.85
C ASP A 135 -8.54 -5.19 -28.63
N LEU A 136 -9.24 -5.02 -29.74
CA LEU A 136 -9.45 -5.99 -30.83
C LEU A 136 -9.24 -5.26 -32.15
#